data_AF-A0A7G7MII5-F1
#
_entry.id   AF-A0A7G7MII5-F1
#
_cell.length_a   1.000
_cell.length_b   1.000
_cell.length_c   1.000
_cell.angle_alpha   90.00
_cell.angle_beta   90.00
_cell.angle_gamma   90.00
#
_symmetry.space_group_name_H-M   'P 1'
#
loop_
_entity.id
_entity.type
_entity.pdbx_description
1 polymer ?
#
loop_
_entity_poly.entity_id
_entity_poly.type
_entity_poly.pdbx_seq_one_letter_code
_entity_poly.pdbx_strand_id
1 'polypeptide(L)'
;MVFIRFVLILGSLLVLTGCAAPSPAPTISPSPAAGPDALTPAEVAFVEQVATIAPPLAENPERLARRGANSCDSIARGPEVAIPQAVERFSGGSYTVTTEEAEAIVDAAEQTVCAAS
;
A
#
# COMPACT_ATOMS: atom_id res chain seq x y z
N MET A 1 -7.23 69.59 -22.26
CA MET A 1 -6.63 70.81 -21.69
C MET A 1 -5.64 70.40 -20.62
N VAL A 2 -4.36 70.64 -20.88
CA VAL A 2 -3.41 71.46 -20.08
C VAL A 2 -2.80 70.68 -18.91
N PHE A 3 -1.61 70.08 -19.04
CA PHE A 3 -0.24 70.64 -18.97
C PHE A 3 0.30 70.87 -17.55
N ILE A 4 1.60 70.56 -17.41
CA ILE A 4 2.60 71.06 -16.44
C ILE A 4 2.80 70.14 -15.21
N ARG A 5 3.83 69.28 -15.17
CA ARG A 5 5.30 69.47 -15.17
C ARG A 5 5.87 69.76 -13.77
N PHE A 6 7.03 69.14 -13.56
CA PHE A 6 8.14 69.60 -12.71
C PHE A 6 7.97 69.36 -11.19
N VAL A 7 8.97 68.95 -10.41
CA VAL A 7 10.36 68.52 -10.63
C VAL A 7 10.95 68.18 -9.24
N LEU A 8 12.04 67.39 -9.18
CA LEU A 8 13.06 67.39 -8.10
C LEU A 8 12.62 66.90 -6.70
N ILE A 9 13.38 66.18 -5.89
CA ILE A 9 14.66 65.48 -5.98
C ILE A 9 14.86 64.80 -4.59
N LEU A 10 15.85 63.90 -4.51
CA LEU A 10 16.64 63.56 -3.31
C LEU A 10 16.13 62.48 -2.35
N GLY A 11 17.06 61.57 -2.03
CA GLY A 11 17.02 60.70 -0.85
C GLY A 11 17.11 59.23 -1.23
N SER A 12 18.18 58.77 -1.89
CA SER A 12 19.38 58.24 -1.23
C SER A 12 19.11 57.12 -0.21
N LEU A 13 19.64 55.94 -0.53
CA LEU A 13 20.24 54.95 0.38
C LEU A 13 19.36 54.43 1.53
N LEU A 14 19.00 53.14 1.48
CA LEU A 14 19.83 52.09 2.08
C LEU A 14 19.30 50.69 1.71
N VAL A 15 20.26 49.80 1.53
CA VAL A 15 20.18 48.38 1.21
C VAL A 15 19.51 47.59 2.32
N LEU A 16 18.64 46.64 1.97
CA LEU A 16 18.56 45.34 2.64
C LEU A 16 18.02 44.29 1.66
N THR A 17 18.98 43.62 1.04
CA THR A 17 18.99 42.20 0.69
C THR A 17 17.84 41.39 1.30
N GLY A 18 16.77 41.21 0.54
CA GLY A 18 15.78 40.17 0.72
C GLY A 18 15.87 39.19 -0.43
N CYS A 19 16.90 38.33 -0.44
CA CYS A 19 16.95 37.17 -1.31
C CYS A 19 15.90 36.18 -0.79
N ALA A 20 14.66 36.32 -1.26
CA ALA A 20 13.62 35.34 -1.01
C ALA A 20 13.99 34.08 -1.80
N ALA A 21 14.65 33.16 -1.12
CA ALA A 21 14.92 31.83 -1.63
C ALA A 21 13.59 31.18 -2.05
N PRO A 22 13.53 30.51 -3.22
CA PRO A 22 12.38 29.68 -3.55
C PRO A 22 12.27 28.58 -2.48
N SER A 23 11.06 28.38 -1.95
CA SER A 23 10.73 27.31 -1.01
C SER A 23 11.45 26.02 -1.39
N PRO A 24 12.10 25.33 -0.43
CA PRO A 24 12.52 23.97 -0.69
C PRO A 24 11.27 23.16 -1.01
N ALA A 25 11.18 22.67 -2.24
CA ALA A 25 10.26 21.61 -2.59
C ALA A 25 10.40 20.51 -1.53
N PRO A 26 9.30 19.86 -1.10
CA PRO A 26 9.41 18.71 -0.23
C PRO A 26 10.35 17.72 -0.92
N THR A 27 11.52 17.50 -0.33
CA THR A 27 12.39 16.39 -0.66
C THR A 27 11.56 15.15 -0.45
N ILE A 28 10.99 14.63 -1.53
CA ILE A 28 10.61 13.22 -1.61
C ILE A 28 11.95 12.52 -1.45
N SER A 29 12.30 12.17 -0.21
CA SER A 29 13.29 11.12 0.01
C SER A 29 12.84 9.98 -0.89
N PRO A 30 13.72 9.38 -1.70
CA PRO A 30 13.45 8.04 -2.14
C PRO A 30 13.31 7.24 -0.84
N SER A 31 12.06 7.06 -0.39
CA SER A 31 11.71 5.91 0.42
C SER A 31 12.45 4.77 -0.26
N PRO A 32 13.28 3.99 0.46
CA PRO A 32 13.95 2.87 -0.15
C PRO A 32 12.86 2.14 -0.91
N ALA A 33 12.98 2.15 -2.24
CA ALA A 33 12.17 1.29 -3.06
C ALA A 33 12.50 -0.07 -2.46
N ALA A 34 11.55 -0.63 -1.72
CA ALA A 34 11.61 -2.01 -1.32
C ALA A 34 12.06 -2.73 -2.59
N GLY A 35 13.09 -3.57 -2.48
CA GLY A 35 13.53 -4.37 -3.61
C GLY A 35 12.34 -5.17 -4.15
N PRO A 36 12.54 -6.10 -5.09
CA PRO A 36 11.55 -7.16 -5.21
C PRO A 36 11.34 -7.73 -3.79
N ASP A 37 10.19 -7.43 -3.17
CA ASP A 37 9.86 -7.85 -1.80
C ASP A 37 9.78 -9.37 -1.87
N ALA A 38 10.93 -10.00 -1.61
CA ALA A 38 11.00 -11.44 -1.54
C ALA A 38 10.04 -11.85 -0.43
N LEU A 39 9.12 -12.75 -0.77
CA LEU A 39 8.17 -13.30 0.18
C LEU A 39 8.91 -13.80 1.43
N THR A 40 8.36 -13.46 2.59
CA THR A 40 8.82 -14.03 3.86
C THR A 40 8.57 -15.55 3.88
N PRO A 41 9.29 -16.32 4.71
CA PRO A 41 9.04 -17.77 4.81
C PRO A 41 7.59 -18.13 5.15
N ALA A 42 6.91 -17.32 5.96
CA ALA A 42 5.50 -17.52 6.30
C ALA A 42 4.59 -17.28 5.08
N GLU A 43 4.87 -16.25 4.28
CA GLU A 43 4.12 -15.99 3.04
C GLU A 43 4.36 -17.06 1.99
N VAL A 44 5.59 -17.58 1.87
CA VAL A 44 5.90 -18.72 0.99
C VAL A 44 5.08 -19.94 1.41
N ALA A 45 5.10 -20.29 2.70
CA ALA A 45 4.33 -21.43 3.22
C ALA A 45 2.83 -21.27 2.98
N PHE A 46 2.29 -20.05 3.15
CA PHE A 46 0.89 -19.75 2.83
C PHE A 46 0.58 -19.99 1.35
N VAL A 47 1.40 -19.44 0.45
CA VAL A 47 1.24 -19.58 -1.00
C VAL A 47 1.28 -21.05 -1.41
N GLU A 48 2.21 -21.84 -0.87
CA GLU A 48 2.33 -23.28 -1.17
C GLU A 48 1.09 -24.07 -0.72
N GLN A 49 0.53 -23.77 0.45
CA GLN A 49 -0.70 -24.40 0.91
C GLN A 49 -1.89 -24.03 0.02
N VAL A 50 -2.05 -22.74 -0.30
CA VAL A 50 -3.14 -22.28 -1.15
C VAL A 50 -2.98 -22.79 -2.59
N ALA A 51 -1.77 -22.99 -3.10
CA ALA A 51 -1.54 -23.61 -4.40
C ALA A 51 -2.08 -25.06 -4.48
N THR A 52 -2.18 -25.74 -3.33
CA THR A 52 -2.77 -27.09 -3.24
C THR A 52 -4.30 -27.03 -3.14
N ILE A 53 -4.85 -26.03 -2.46
CA ILE A 53 -6.29 -25.85 -2.25
C ILE A 53 -6.96 -25.29 -3.51
N ALA A 54 -6.40 -24.20 -4.02
CA ALA A 54 -6.96 -23.35 -5.07
C ALA A 54 -5.82 -22.93 -6.03
N PRO A 55 -5.35 -23.85 -6.90
CA PRO A 55 -4.20 -23.60 -7.78
C PRO A 55 -4.27 -22.30 -8.60
N PRO A 56 -5.43 -21.86 -9.13
CA PRO A 56 -5.53 -20.60 -9.87
C PRO A 56 -5.15 -19.35 -9.06
N LEU A 57 -5.25 -19.40 -7.72
CA LEU A 57 -4.87 -18.26 -6.88
C LEU A 57 -3.35 -18.06 -6.79
N ALA A 58 -2.58 -19.13 -6.98
CA ALA A 58 -1.13 -19.12 -6.84
C ALA A 58 -0.38 -18.58 -8.07
N GLU A 59 -1.09 -18.25 -9.17
CA GLU A 59 -0.52 -17.63 -10.36
C GLU A 59 0.17 -16.28 -10.06
N ASN A 60 -0.26 -15.60 -8.99
CA ASN A 60 0.36 -14.38 -8.50
C ASN A 60 0.67 -14.51 -6.99
N PRO A 61 1.82 -15.09 -6.63
CA PRO A 61 2.13 -15.48 -5.26
C PRO A 61 2.26 -14.26 -4.33
N GLU A 62 2.81 -13.14 -4.83
CA GLU A 62 2.94 -11.89 -4.07
C GLU A 62 1.59 -11.26 -3.73
N ARG A 63 0.66 -11.23 -4.70
CA ARG A 63 -0.69 -10.76 -4.45
C ARG A 63 -1.43 -11.68 -3.50
N LEU A 64 -1.22 -12.99 -3.61
CA LEU A 64 -1.82 -13.97 -2.73
C LEU A 64 -1.32 -13.82 -1.29
N ALA A 65 0.00 -13.75 -1.08
CA ALA A 65 0.63 -13.50 0.22
C ALA A 65 0.08 -12.24 0.89
N ARG A 66 0.05 -11.11 0.17
CA ARG A 66 -0.53 -9.85 0.67
C ARG A 66 -2.00 -10.00 1.06
N ARG A 67 -2.80 -10.77 0.31
CA ARG A 67 -4.21 -11.02 0.67
C ARG A 67 -4.34 -11.86 1.94
N GLY A 68 -3.48 -12.87 2.10
CA GLY A 68 -3.38 -13.66 3.33
C GLY A 68 -3.08 -12.79 4.54
N ALA A 69 -1.99 -12.01 4.49
CA ALA A 69 -1.59 -11.11 5.57
C ALA A 69 -2.69 -10.08 5.94
N ASN A 70 -3.38 -9.52 4.93
CA ASN A 70 -4.48 -8.58 5.15
C ASN A 70 -5.79 -9.23 5.64
N SER A 71 -5.82 -10.55 5.85
CA SER A 71 -7.01 -11.27 6.35
C SER A 71 -6.93 -11.60 7.83
N CYS A 72 -5.77 -11.42 8.48
CA CYS A 72 -5.56 -11.82 9.87
C CYS A 72 -6.54 -11.15 10.86
N ASP A 73 -6.88 -9.87 10.67
CA ASP A 73 -7.90 -9.19 11.49
C ASP A 73 -9.30 -9.81 11.35
N SER A 74 -9.62 -10.36 10.18
CA SER A 74 -10.91 -11.04 9.95
C SER A 74 -10.91 -12.43 10.56
N ILE A 75 -9.76 -13.13 10.49
CA ILE A 75 -9.54 -14.44 11.11
C ILE A 75 -9.65 -14.32 12.64
N ALA A 76 -9.00 -13.31 13.23
CA ALA A 76 -9.06 -13.04 14.67
C ALA A 76 -10.47 -12.71 15.20
N ARG A 77 -11.39 -12.27 14.32
CA ARG A 77 -12.80 -12.00 14.66
C ARG A 77 -13.69 -13.25 14.59
N GLY A 78 -13.17 -14.37 14.11
CA GLY A 78 -13.86 -15.65 14.06
C GLY A 78 -14.29 -16.08 12.64
N PRO A 79 -14.58 -17.38 12.46
CA PRO A 79 -14.87 -17.99 11.17
C PRO A 79 -16.11 -17.41 10.48
N GLU A 80 -17.10 -16.96 11.25
CA GLU A 80 -18.33 -16.33 10.73
C GLU A 80 -18.05 -15.03 9.96
N VAL A 81 -16.91 -14.39 10.23
CA VAL A 81 -16.44 -13.19 9.53
C VAL A 81 -15.37 -13.55 8.50
N ALA A 82 -14.44 -14.44 8.85
CA ALA A 82 -13.29 -14.76 8.04
C ALA A 82 -13.65 -15.47 6.73
N ILE A 83 -14.51 -16.49 6.79
CA ILE A 83 -14.89 -17.32 5.64
C ILE A 83 -15.60 -16.50 4.54
N PRO A 84 -16.69 -15.74 4.81
CA PRO A 84 -17.34 -14.96 3.76
C PRO A 84 -16.41 -13.89 3.17
N GLN A 85 -15.56 -13.27 4.00
CA GLN A 85 -14.57 -12.32 3.49
C GLN A 85 -13.46 -12.99 2.68
N ALA A 86 -13.09 -14.23 3.00
CA ALA A 86 -12.14 -14.99 2.20
C ALA A 86 -12.73 -15.32 0.83
N VAL A 87 -14.00 -15.75 0.76
CA VAL A 87 -14.71 -15.94 -0.52
C VAL A 87 -14.64 -14.65 -1.36
N GLU A 88 -15.02 -13.50 -0.80
CA GLU A 88 -15.00 -12.23 -1.52
C GLU A 88 -13.58 -11.77 -1.91
N ARG A 89 -12.62 -11.89 -0.98
CA ARG A 89 -11.27 -11.37 -1.15
C ARG A 89 -10.46 -12.21 -2.11
N PHE A 90 -10.55 -13.54 -2.03
CA PHE A 90 -9.73 -14.44 -2.85
C PHE A 90 -10.36 -14.71 -4.22
N SER A 91 -11.68 -14.64 -4.35
CA SER A 91 -12.34 -14.64 -5.66
C SER A 91 -11.91 -13.45 -6.52
N GLY A 92 -11.95 -13.63 -7.84
CA GLY A 92 -11.70 -12.57 -8.80
C GLY A 92 -11.50 -13.06 -10.23
N GLY A 93 -11.82 -12.19 -11.19
CA GLY A 93 -11.71 -12.52 -12.61
C GLY A 93 -12.63 -13.69 -12.98
N SER A 94 -12.04 -14.78 -13.48
CA SER A 94 -12.75 -16.00 -13.88
C SER A 94 -12.81 -17.08 -12.80
N TYR A 95 -12.18 -16.86 -11.64
CA TYR A 95 -12.13 -17.85 -10.57
C TYR A 95 -12.93 -17.38 -9.35
N THR A 96 -13.82 -18.25 -8.89
CA THR A 96 -14.64 -18.05 -7.70
C THR A 96 -14.24 -19.07 -6.67
N VAL A 97 -13.82 -18.60 -5.51
CA VAL A 97 -13.50 -19.41 -4.35
C VAL A 97 -14.79 -19.91 -3.72
N THR A 98 -14.90 -21.22 -3.55
CA THR A 98 -16.01 -21.86 -2.82
C THR A 98 -15.87 -21.64 -1.31
N THR A 99 -16.95 -21.85 -0.56
CA THR A 99 -16.89 -21.78 0.91
C THR A 99 -15.88 -22.78 1.49
N GLU A 100 -15.81 -24.00 0.94
CA GLU A 100 -14.87 -25.04 1.37
C GLU A 100 -13.41 -24.65 1.11
N GLU A 101 -13.12 -24.09 -0.08
CA GLU A 101 -11.79 -23.54 -0.35
C GLU A 101 -11.48 -22.34 0.54
N ALA A 102 -12.46 -21.48 0.82
CA ALA A 102 -12.28 -20.34 1.72
C ALA A 102 -11.97 -20.76 3.16
N GLU A 103 -12.64 -21.79 3.67
CA GLU A 103 -12.33 -22.41 4.97
C GLU A 103 -10.88 -22.89 5.00
N ALA A 104 -10.47 -23.68 3.99
CA ALA A 104 -9.10 -24.18 3.91
C ALA A 104 -8.06 -23.05 3.75
N ILE A 105 -8.38 -21.97 3.02
CA ILE A 105 -7.49 -20.81 2.86
C ILE A 105 -7.37 -20.03 4.18
N VAL A 106 -8.47 -19.90 4.94
CA VAL A 106 -8.47 -19.27 6.27
C VAL A 106 -7.59 -20.07 7.22
N ASP A 107 -7.77 -21.39 7.27
CA ASP A 107 -6.94 -22.30 8.08
C ASP A 107 -5.46 -22.19 7.70
N ALA A 108 -5.15 -22.15 6.40
CA ALA A 108 -3.80 -21.99 5.91
C ALA A 108 -3.19 -20.64 6.34
N ALA A 109 -3.95 -19.55 6.24
CA ALA A 109 -3.51 -18.22 6.65
C ALA A 109 -3.25 -18.14 8.17
N GLU A 110 -4.14 -18.74 8.97
CA GLU A 110 -4.00 -18.81 10.42
C GLU A 110 -2.72 -19.54 10.83
N GLN A 111 -2.43 -20.69 10.21
CA GLN A 111 -1.25 -21.52 10.50
C GLN A 111 0.08 -20.93 10.01
N THR A 112 0.05 -19.89 9.16
CA THR A 112 1.23 -19.35 8.49
C THR A 112 1.41 -17.86 8.75
N VAL A 113 0.86 -17.01 7.88
CA VAL A 113 1.07 -15.57 7.87
C VAL A 113 0.53 -14.89 9.13
N CYS A 114 -0.58 -15.37 9.70
CA CYS A 114 -1.14 -14.77 10.92
C CYS A 114 -0.44 -15.24 12.19
N ALA A 115 0.13 -16.46 12.22
CA ALA A 115 0.94 -16.94 13.33
C ALA A 115 2.30 -16.22 13.44
N ALA A 116 2.77 -15.63 12.35
CA ALA A 116 4.01 -14.85 12.29
C ALA A 116 3.82 -13.34 12.58
N SER A 117 2.58 -12.90 12.79
CA SER A 117 2.17 -11.48 12.96
C SER A 117 2.18 -11.01 14.41
#